data_AF-A0A6A8NKF1-F1
#
_entry.id   AF-A0A6A8NKF1-F1
#
_cell.length_a   1.000
_cell.length_b   1.000
_cell.length_c   1.000
_cell.angle_alpha   90.00
_cell.angle_beta   90.00
_cell.angle_gamma   90.00
#
_symmetry.space_group_name_H-M   'P 1'
#
loop_
_entity.id
_entity.type
_entity.pdbx_description
1 polymer ?
#
loop_
_entity_poly.entity_id
_entity_poly.type
_entity_poly.pdbx_seq_one_letter_code
_entity_poly.pdbx_strand_id
1 'polypeptide(L)' 'GDYSAANQERVAEQYVTSRYGSWEAAKAFWEANGWY' A
#
# COMPACT_ATOMS: atom_id res chain seq x y z
N GLY A 1 -2.91 -2.82 -20.58
CA GLY A 1 -3.16 -2.18 -19.28
C GLY A 1 -2.37 -0.90 -19.23
N ASP A 2 -2.89 0.14 -18.56
CA ASP A 2 -2.12 1.36 -18.31
C ASP A 2 -1.08 1.07 -17.21
N TYR A 3 0.18 0.91 -17.60
CA TYR A 3 1.29 0.67 -16.66
C TYR A 3 2.07 1.94 -16.35
N SER A 4 1.51 3.12 -16.64
CA SER A 4 2.12 4.38 -16.26
C SER A 4 2.35 4.46 -14.75
N ALA A 5 3.39 5.20 -14.35
CA ALA A 5 3.70 5.43 -12.93
C ALA A 5 2.50 6.02 -12.16
N ALA A 6 1.76 6.94 -12.80
CA ALA A 6 0.55 7.54 -12.21
C ALA A 6 -0.53 6.48 -11.94
N ASN A 7 -0.72 5.52 -12.85
CA ASN A 7 -1.68 4.45 -12.61
C ASN A 7 -1.17 3.46 -11.55
N GLN A 8 0.14 3.19 -11.50
CA GLN A 8 0.74 2.34 -10.47
C GLN A 8 0.59 2.93 -9.07
N GLU A 9 0.87 4.23 -8.90
CA GLU A 9 0.72 4.95 -7.65
C GLU A 9 -0.74 4.98 -7.21
N ARG A 10 -1.66 5.32 -8.12
CA ARG A 10 -3.11 5.29 -7.85
C ARG A 10 -3.59 3.93 -7.38
N VAL A 11 -3.14 2.85 -8.03
CA VAL A 11 -3.53 1.48 -7.65
C VAL A 11 -2.91 1.08 -6.31
N ALA A 12 -1.65 1.45 -6.06
CA ALA A 12 -0.98 1.19 -4.78
C ALA A 12 -1.68 1.94 -3.63
N GLU A 13 -2.02 3.21 -3.82
CA GLU A 13 -2.77 4.02 -2.85
C GLU A 13 -4.13 3.42 -2.54
N GLN A 14 -4.87 3.02 -3.58
CA GLN A 14 -6.17 2.36 -3.41
C GLN A 14 -6.06 1.06 -2.61
N TYR A 15 -5.03 0.27 -2.90
CA TYR A 15 -4.77 -0.98 -2.20
C TYR A 15 -4.42 -0.74 -0.73
N VAL A 16 -3.48 0.16 -0.45
CA VAL A 16 -3.04 0.46 0.91
C VAL A 16 -4.18 1.05 1.72
N THR A 17 -4.92 1.99 1.16
CA THR A 17 -6.10 2.58 1.80
C THR A 17 -7.16 1.51 2.08
N SER A 18 -7.44 0.62 1.13
CA SER A 18 -8.45 -0.43 1.32
C SER A 18 -8.03 -1.49 2.34
N ARG A 19 -6.74 -1.84 2.41
CA ARG A 19 -6.25 -2.96 3.24
C ARG A 19 -5.82 -2.51 4.63
N TYR A 20 -5.19 -1.34 4.73
CA TYR A 20 -4.55 -0.84 5.94
C TYR A 20 -5.10 0.51 6.39
N GLY A 21 -5.86 1.22 5.56
CA GLY A 21 -6.38 2.57 5.86
C GLY A 21 -5.38 3.68 5.58
N SER A 22 -4.11 3.48 5.92
CA SER A 22 -3.01 4.41 5.61
C SER A 22 -1.67 3.68 5.46
N TRP A 23 -0.68 4.36 4.88
CA TRP A 23 0.69 3.84 4.80
C TRP A 23 1.34 3.65 6.17
N GLU A 24 1.02 4.51 7.14
CA GLU A 24 1.51 4.39 8.52
C GLU A 24 0.97 3.11 9.18
N ALA A 25 -0.33 2.83 9.00
CA ALA A 25 -0.94 1.59 9.47
C ALA A 25 -0.41 0.35 8.73
N ALA A 26 -0.13 0.47 7.43
CA ALA A 26 0.51 -0.59 6.65
C ALA A 26 1.89 -0.92 7.21
N LYS A 27 2.74 0.11 7.42
CA LYS A 27 4.07 -0.05 8.01
C LYS A 27 4.00 -0.71 9.39
N ALA A 28 3.14 -0.22 10.28
CA ALA A 28 2.94 -0.80 11.60
C ALA A 28 2.48 -2.27 11.53
N PHE A 29 1.59 -2.60 10.59
CA PHE A 29 1.17 -3.99 10.34
C PHE A 29 2.35 -4.86 9.93
N TRP A 30 3.18 -4.45 8.96
CA TRP A 30 4.32 -5.26 8.49
C TRP A 30 5.42 -5.41 9.55
N GLU A 31 5.72 -4.35 10.31
CA GLU A 31 6.65 -4.40 11.44
C GLU A 31 6.16 -5.36 12.53
N ALA A 32 4.85 -5.36 12.82
CA ALA A 32 4.26 -6.27 13.80
C ALA A 32 4.13 -7.72 13.31
N ASN A 33 3.97 -7.94 11.99
CA ASN A 33 3.77 -9.27 11.40
C ASN A 33 5.06 -9.90 10.83
N GLY A 34 6.22 -9.22 10.99
CA GLY A 34 7.52 -9.87 10.97
C GLY A 34 8.06 -10.29 9.60
N TRP A 35 7.84 -9.51 8.55
CA TRP A 35 8.59 -9.65 7.29
C TRP A 35 9.56 -8.47 7.13
N TYR A 36 10.63 -8.50 7.92
CA TYR A 36 11.87 -7.77 7.66
C TYR A 36 13.06 -8.69 7.93
#